data_AF-A0A1H4G613-F1
#
_entry.id   AF-A0A1H4G613-F1
#
_cell.length_a   1.000
_cell.length_b   1.000
_cell.length_c   1.000
_cell.angle_alpha   90.00
_cell.angle_beta   90.00
_cell.angle_gamma   90.00
#
_symmetry.space_group_name_H-M   'P 1'
#
loop_
_entity.id
_entity.type
_entity.pdbx_description
1 polymer ?
#
loop_
_entity_poly.entity_id
_entity_poly.type
_entity_poly.pdbx_seq_one_letter_code
_entity_poly.pdbx_strand_id
1 'polypeptide(L)'
;MSVPYTIHEGARLRRILRRKEVVILQYAKKVSMSPQGLYRYFWQANIKKSKLAALLAAVPVSQEEFYHWSSIEGAPCHQGELLLLHLAKLGMKIERFAESLQLSPSQLFEWVDAPVFSALQLEKLSGLFPDLSFLETPQLFSQEINWREAYLDVCEANHQHIRKIATLEQKIMDLESIVSK
;
A
#
# COMPACT_ATOMS: atom_id res chain seq x y z
N MET A 1 -11.29 3.08 14.70
CA MET A 1 -10.59 1.83 15.08
C MET A 1 -9.73 1.36 13.91
N SER A 2 -8.57 0.74 14.14
CA SER A 2 -7.66 0.26 13.08
C SER A 2 -8.19 -0.99 12.40
N VAL A 3 -7.79 -1.21 11.14
CA VAL A 3 -8.12 -2.41 10.38
C VAL A 3 -7.49 -3.64 11.09
N PRO A 4 -8.24 -4.72 11.38
CA PRO A 4 -7.76 -5.83 12.21
C PRO A 4 -6.82 -6.81 11.48
N TYR A 5 -6.25 -6.41 10.34
CA TYR A 5 -5.40 -7.24 9.50
C TYR A 5 -4.39 -6.40 8.72
N THR A 6 -3.33 -7.04 8.22
CA THR A 6 -2.30 -6.37 7.41
C THR A 6 -2.92 -5.76 6.16
N ILE A 7 -2.67 -4.49 5.93
CA ILE A 7 -3.15 -3.78 4.75
C ILE A 7 -2.24 -4.10 3.56
N HIS A 8 -2.83 -4.41 2.41
CA HIS A 8 -2.05 -4.47 1.18
C HIS A 8 -1.84 -3.05 0.64
N GLU A 9 -0.68 -2.47 0.91
CA GLU A 9 -0.43 -1.03 0.71
C GLU A 9 -0.60 -0.59 -0.75
N GLY A 10 -0.15 -1.40 -1.71
CA GLY A 10 -0.32 -1.14 -3.14
C GLY A 10 -1.78 -1.08 -3.60
N ALA A 11 -2.55 -2.12 -3.31
CA ALA A 11 -3.98 -2.21 -3.60
C ALA A 11 -4.76 -1.07 -2.94
N ARG A 12 -4.45 -0.75 -1.68
CA ARG A 12 -5.10 0.37 -0.98
C ARG A 12 -4.80 1.70 -1.64
N LEU A 13 -3.53 1.97 -1.96
CA LEU A 13 -3.15 3.20 -2.66
C LEU A 13 -3.92 3.33 -3.97
N ARG A 14 -4.01 2.26 -4.77
CA ARG A 14 -4.74 2.26 -6.02
C ARG A 14 -6.23 2.57 -5.83
N ARG A 15 -6.87 1.94 -4.85
CA ARG A 15 -8.29 2.17 -4.52
C ARG A 15 -8.55 3.62 -4.10
N ILE A 16 -7.65 4.20 -3.30
CA ILE A 16 -7.72 5.60 -2.90
C ILE A 16 -7.63 6.51 -4.13
N LEU A 17 -6.65 6.28 -5.00
CA LEU A 17 -6.49 7.05 -6.24
C LEU A 17 -7.73 6.96 -7.12
N ARG A 18 -8.31 5.76 -7.28
CA ARG A 18 -9.55 5.55 -8.05
C ARG A 18 -10.73 6.28 -7.43
N ARG A 19 -10.92 6.19 -6.10
CA ARG A 19 -12.02 6.85 -5.38
C ARG A 19 -11.91 8.38 -5.36
N LYS A 20 -10.70 8.92 -5.35
CA LYS A 20 -10.43 10.36 -5.50
C LYS A 20 -10.33 10.81 -6.97
N GLU A 21 -10.72 9.94 -7.92
CA GLU A 21 -10.75 10.20 -9.36
C GLU A 21 -9.41 10.71 -9.92
N VAL A 22 -8.30 10.25 -9.33
CA VAL A 22 -6.96 10.67 -9.71
C VAL A 22 -6.56 10.01 -11.02
N VAL A 23 -6.26 10.83 -12.03
CA VAL A 23 -5.74 10.34 -13.31
C VAL A 23 -4.32 9.79 -13.13
N ILE A 24 -4.17 8.47 -13.30
CA ILE A 24 -2.91 7.73 -13.07
C ILE A 24 -1.71 8.33 -13.81
N LEU A 25 -1.90 8.79 -15.06
CA LEU A 25 -0.84 9.41 -15.85
C LEU A 25 -0.33 10.72 -15.21
N GLN A 26 -1.24 11.55 -14.72
CA GLN A 26 -0.90 12.82 -14.08
C GLN A 26 -0.25 12.57 -12.71
N TYR A 27 -0.76 11.59 -11.97
CA TYR A 27 -0.21 11.20 -10.69
C TYR A 27 1.20 10.63 -10.81
N ALA A 28 1.44 9.73 -11.78
CA ALA A 28 2.77 9.20 -12.08
C ALA A 28 3.78 10.32 -12.37
N LYS A 29 3.38 11.32 -13.17
CA LYS A 29 4.19 12.52 -13.41
C LYS A 29 4.48 13.31 -12.12
N LYS A 30 3.46 13.50 -11.26
CA LYS A 30 3.57 14.21 -9.99
C LYS A 30 4.54 13.54 -9.00
N VAL A 31 4.61 12.21 -8.99
CA VAL A 31 5.55 11.44 -8.17
C VAL A 31 6.88 11.11 -8.88
N SER A 32 7.13 11.72 -10.04
CA SER A 32 8.33 11.51 -10.86
C SER A 32 8.59 10.04 -11.22
N MET A 33 7.56 9.36 -11.70
CA MET A 33 7.61 7.95 -12.10
C MET A 33 6.97 7.70 -13.46
N SER A 34 7.38 6.62 -14.13
CA SER A 34 6.63 6.11 -15.26
C SER A 34 5.32 5.45 -14.80
N PRO A 35 4.25 5.43 -15.62
CA PRO A 35 3.02 4.71 -15.30
C PRO A 35 3.28 3.24 -14.99
N GLN A 36 4.15 2.57 -15.76
CA GLN A 36 4.56 1.19 -15.54
C GLN A 36 5.22 1.00 -14.16
N GLY A 37 6.12 1.92 -13.81
CA GLY A 37 6.78 1.92 -12.50
C GLY A 37 5.78 2.07 -11.35
N LEU A 38 4.73 2.89 -11.54
CA LEU A 38 3.65 3.05 -10.56
C LEU A 38 2.78 1.80 -10.44
N TYR A 39 2.38 1.19 -11.56
CA TYR A 39 1.60 -0.06 -11.56
C TYR A 39 2.31 -1.20 -10.80
N ARG A 40 3.65 -1.23 -10.84
CA ARG A 40 4.44 -2.18 -10.05
C ARG A 40 4.24 -2.02 -8.53
N TYR A 41 4.02 -0.80 -8.04
CA TYR A 41 3.75 -0.59 -6.61
C TYR A 41 2.34 -1.04 -6.21
N PHE A 42 1.36 -1.00 -7.11
CA PHE A 42 0.00 -1.46 -6.80
C PHE A 42 -0.07 -2.96 -6.48
N TRP A 43 0.92 -3.71 -6.94
CA TRP A 43 1.09 -5.13 -6.69
C TRP A 43 1.89 -5.46 -5.43
N GLN A 44 2.43 -4.47 -4.73
CA GLN A 44 3.24 -4.70 -3.54
C GLN A 44 2.39 -4.67 -2.28
N ALA A 45 2.43 -5.77 -1.53
CA ALA A 45 1.76 -5.86 -0.23
C ALA A 45 2.35 -4.85 0.76
N ASN A 46 3.68 -4.68 0.74
CA ASN A 46 4.40 -3.71 1.54
C ASN A 46 5.26 -2.82 0.62
N ILE A 47 5.16 -1.52 0.82
CA ILE A 47 5.90 -0.47 0.14
C ILE A 47 6.80 0.17 1.19
N LYS A 48 8.10 0.34 0.87
CA LYS A 48 9.05 1.01 1.76
C LYS A 48 8.46 2.32 2.30
N LYS A 49 8.45 2.51 3.62
CA LYS A 49 7.83 3.65 4.33
C LYS A 49 8.15 5.02 3.71
N SER A 50 9.43 5.27 3.39
CA SER A 50 9.85 6.52 2.75
C SER A 50 9.23 6.73 1.36
N LYS A 51 9.03 5.65 0.61
CA LYS A 51 8.40 5.68 -0.72
C LYS A 51 6.89 5.82 -0.60
N LEU A 52 6.25 5.12 0.33
CA LEU A 52 4.82 5.28 0.61
C LEU A 52 4.51 6.72 1.01
N ALA A 53 5.30 7.32 1.91
CA ALA A 53 5.14 8.72 2.30
C ALA A 53 5.22 9.69 1.10
N ALA A 54 6.16 9.46 0.17
CA ALA A 54 6.28 10.26 -1.04
C ALA A 54 5.07 10.09 -2.01
N LEU A 55 4.55 8.87 -2.12
CA LEU A 55 3.33 8.58 -2.90
C LEU A 55 2.12 9.28 -2.27
N LEU A 56 1.94 9.15 -0.96
CA LEU A 56 0.83 9.77 -0.24
C LEU A 56 0.90 11.29 -0.29
N ALA A 57 2.08 11.92 -0.18
CA ALA A 57 2.22 13.38 -0.27
C ALA A 57 1.75 13.97 -1.63
N ALA A 58 1.71 13.15 -2.68
CA ALA A 58 1.20 13.58 -3.98
C ALA A 58 -0.34 13.52 -4.09
N VAL A 59 -1.03 13.01 -3.07
CA VAL A 59 -2.49 13.00 -2.92
C VAL A 59 -2.83 13.75 -1.62
N PRO A 60 -3.97 14.43 -1.48
CA PRO A 60 -4.39 14.95 -0.18
C PRO A 60 -4.90 13.81 0.70
N VAL A 61 -3.99 12.92 1.14
CA VAL A 61 -4.23 11.79 2.05
C VAL A 61 -3.09 11.72 3.05
N SER A 62 -3.40 11.82 4.34
CA SER A 62 -2.40 11.65 5.39
C SER A 62 -2.05 10.16 5.58
N GLN A 63 -0.91 9.88 6.22
CA GLN A 63 -0.53 8.49 6.53
C GLN A 63 -1.52 7.83 7.51
N GLU A 64 -2.02 8.61 8.47
CA GLU A 64 -3.07 8.17 9.38
C GLU A 64 -4.37 7.86 8.60
N GLU A 65 -4.80 8.77 7.74
CA GLU A 65 -5.97 8.57 6.86
C GLU A 65 -5.80 7.37 5.93
N PHE A 66 -4.58 7.06 5.48
CA PHE A 66 -4.30 5.88 4.66
C PHE A 66 -4.50 4.55 5.42
N TYR A 67 -3.94 4.44 6.63
CA TYR A 67 -4.07 3.20 7.42
C TYR A 67 -5.45 3.06 8.07
N HIS A 68 -6.09 4.18 8.40
CA HIS A 68 -7.48 4.23 8.86
C HIS A 68 -8.48 4.38 7.72
N TRP A 69 -8.03 4.33 6.46
CA TRP A 69 -8.90 4.40 5.30
C TRP A 69 -9.88 3.24 5.38
N SER A 70 -11.11 3.55 5.79
CA SER A 70 -12.11 2.54 5.97
C SER A 70 -12.43 1.99 4.58
N SER A 71 -12.10 0.72 4.37
CA SER A 71 -13.02 -0.15 3.64
C SER A 71 -14.26 -0.37 4.51
N ILE A 72 -14.95 0.74 4.84
CA ILE A 72 -16.23 0.89 5.53
C ILE A 72 -16.31 0.14 6.89
N GLU A 73 -16.48 0.90 7.97
CA GLU A 73 -16.97 0.31 9.24
C GLU A 73 -18.31 -0.40 8.95
N GLY A 74 -18.31 -1.74 9.05
CA GLY A 74 -19.49 -2.58 8.81
C GLY A 74 -19.63 -3.21 7.42
N ALA A 75 -18.70 -3.02 6.47
CA ALA A 75 -18.70 -3.76 5.21
C ALA A 75 -17.84 -5.03 5.28
N PRO A 76 -18.17 -6.08 4.49
CA PRO A 76 -17.32 -7.26 4.37
C PRO A 76 -15.90 -6.89 3.95
N CYS A 77 -14.94 -7.71 4.35
CA CYS A 77 -13.55 -7.54 3.98
C CYS A 77 -13.39 -7.48 2.45
N HIS A 78 -12.52 -6.59 1.97
CA HIS A 78 -12.33 -6.38 0.55
C HIS A 78 -11.66 -7.62 -0.07
N GLN A 79 -12.43 -8.46 -0.75
CA GLN A 79 -11.97 -9.76 -1.25
C GLN A 79 -10.78 -9.65 -2.22
N GLY A 80 -10.76 -8.59 -3.04
CA GLY A 80 -9.61 -8.30 -3.91
C GLY A 80 -8.31 -8.00 -3.15
N GLU A 81 -8.41 -7.39 -1.95
CA GLU A 81 -7.24 -7.10 -1.11
C GLU A 81 -6.75 -8.38 -0.42
N LEU A 82 -7.69 -9.18 0.10
CA LEU A 82 -7.41 -10.47 0.71
C LEU A 82 -6.78 -11.46 -0.27
N LEU A 83 -7.22 -11.47 -1.52
CA LEU A 83 -6.59 -12.25 -2.58
C LEU A 83 -5.13 -11.86 -2.79
N LEU A 84 -4.83 -10.56 -2.88
CA LEU A 84 -3.46 -10.11 -3.05
C LEU A 84 -2.58 -10.43 -1.83
N LEU A 85 -3.12 -10.32 -0.61
CA LEU A 85 -2.43 -10.76 0.60
C LEU A 85 -2.16 -12.26 0.59
N HIS A 86 -3.11 -13.07 0.14
CA HIS A 86 -2.94 -14.51 0.00
C HIS A 86 -1.85 -14.86 -1.01
N LEU A 87 -1.87 -14.23 -2.19
CA LEU A 87 -0.84 -14.41 -3.22
C LEU A 87 0.54 -14.01 -2.72
N ALA A 88 0.65 -12.89 -2.00
CA ALA A 88 1.90 -12.45 -1.38
C ALA A 88 2.41 -13.46 -0.34
N LYS A 89 1.52 -14.02 0.50
CA LYS A 89 1.84 -15.06 1.48
C LYS A 89 2.36 -16.35 0.82
N LEU A 90 1.79 -16.73 -0.33
CA LEU A 90 2.23 -17.87 -1.12
C LEU A 90 3.50 -17.59 -1.95
N GLY A 91 3.98 -16.34 -1.99
CA GLY A 91 5.07 -15.94 -2.88
C GLY A 91 4.73 -16.07 -4.38
N MET A 92 3.44 -16.09 -4.72
CA MET A 92 2.97 -16.25 -6.09
C MET A 92 3.10 -14.93 -6.85
N LYS A 93 3.75 -14.99 -8.02
CA LYS A 93 3.85 -13.82 -8.92
C LYS A 93 2.49 -13.53 -9.56
N ILE A 94 2.13 -12.26 -9.60
CA ILE A 94 0.85 -11.79 -10.13
C ILE A 94 0.71 -12.10 -11.62
N GLU A 95 1.79 -12.04 -12.39
CA GLU A 95 1.78 -12.39 -13.81
C GLU A 95 1.41 -13.87 -14.01
N ARG A 96 2.01 -14.77 -13.23
CA ARG A 96 1.68 -16.21 -13.26
C ARG A 96 0.24 -16.47 -12.82
N PHE A 97 -0.24 -15.71 -11.83
CA PHE A 97 -1.63 -15.80 -11.39
C PHE A 97 -2.60 -15.35 -12.47
N ALA A 98 -2.32 -14.23 -13.16
CA ALA A 98 -3.11 -13.74 -14.28
C ALA A 98 -3.16 -14.77 -15.43
N GLU A 99 -2.01 -15.36 -15.78
CA GLU A 99 -1.90 -16.42 -16.79
C GLU A 99 -2.74 -17.64 -16.42
N SER A 100 -2.69 -18.06 -15.15
CA SER A 100 -3.45 -19.22 -14.64
C SER A 100 -4.96 -19.02 -14.74
N LEU A 101 -5.42 -17.77 -14.62
CA LEU A 101 -6.83 -17.40 -14.77
C LEU A 101 -7.23 -16.99 -16.20
N GLN A 102 -6.28 -16.99 -17.13
CA GLN A 102 -6.43 -16.48 -18.50
C GLN A 102 -6.96 -15.03 -18.52
N LEU A 103 -6.43 -14.19 -17.62
CA LEU A 103 -6.80 -12.78 -17.49
C LEU A 103 -5.69 -11.87 -18.01
N SER A 104 -6.09 -10.75 -18.62
CA SER A 104 -5.17 -9.63 -18.85
C SER A 104 -4.85 -8.90 -17.54
N PRO A 105 -3.71 -8.19 -17.45
CA PRO A 105 -3.37 -7.38 -16.27
C PRO A 105 -4.47 -6.38 -15.89
N SER A 106 -5.14 -5.78 -16.88
CA SER A 106 -6.24 -4.83 -16.66
C SER A 106 -7.46 -5.50 -16.02
N GLN A 107 -7.83 -6.70 -16.49
CA GLN A 107 -8.95 -7.46 -15.90
C GLN A 107 -8.62 -7.92 -14.48
N LEU A 108 -7.40 -8.39 -14.24
CA LEU A 108 -6.99 -8.76 -12.88
C LEU A 108 -7.04 -7.53 -11.95
N PHE A 109 -6.65 -6.37 -12.46
CA PHE A 109 -6.77 -5.11 -11.75
C PHE A 109 -8.22 -4.74 -11.42
N GLU A 110 -9.19 -5.06 -12.29
CA GLU A 110 -10.61 -4.89 -11.97
C GLU A 110 -11.06 -5.84 -10.86
N TRP A 111 -10.56 -7.07 -10.86
CA TRP A 111 -10.86 -8.06 -9.81
C TRP A 111 -10.34 -7.60 -8.46
N VAL A 112 -9.07 -7.19 -8.36
CA VAL A 112 -8.49 -6.79 -7.06
C VAL A 112 -9.05 -5.48 -6.51
N ASP A 113 -9.72 -4.69 -7.35
CA ASP A 113 -10.48 -3.51 -6.94
C ASP A 113 -11.93 -3.85 -6.53
N ALA A 114 -12.39 -5.09 -6.75
CA ALA A 114 -13.74 -5.51 -6.40
C ALA A 114 -13.85 -5.78 -4.88
N PRO A 115 -14.86 -5.20 -4.20
CA PRO A 115 -15.06 -5.43 -2.78
C PRO A 115 -15.48 -6.88 -2.48
N VAL A 116 -16.27 -7.47 -3.38
CA VAL A 116 -16.73 -8.86 -3.33
C VAL A 116 -16.63 -9.43 -4.74
N PHE A 117 -16.21 -10.67 -4.85
CA PHE A 117 -16.13 -11.40 -6.10
C PHE A 117 -17.50 -11.92 -6.52
N SER A 118 -17.76 -11.88 -7.83
CA SER A 118 -18.94 -12.51 -8.43
C SER A 118 -18.83 -14.03 -8.41
N ALA A 119 -19.97 -14.72 -8.57
CA ALA A 119 -19.99 -16.19 -8.65
C ALA A 119 -19.02 -16.75 -9.69
N LEU A 120 -18.92 -16.12 -10.86
CA LEU A 120 -17.98 -16.51 -11.92
C LEU A 120 -16.51 -16.33 -11.50
N GLN A 121 -16.22 -15.26 -10.76
CA GLN A 121 -14.86 -15.03 -10.24
C GLN A 121 -14.51 -16.08 -9.19
N LEU A 122 -15.43 -16.40 -8.29
CA LEU A 122 -15.26 -17.43 -7.27
C LEU A 122 -15.08 -18.83 -7.88
N GLU A 123 -15.85 -19.17 -8.91
CA GLU A 123 -15.71 -20.44 -9.64
C GLU A 123 -14.30 -20.57 -10.23
N LYS A 124 -13.82 -19.53 -10.92
CA LYS A 124 -12.45 -19.50 -11.46
C LYS A 124 -11.38 -19.61 -10.37
N LEU A 125 -11.57 -18.93 -9.23
CA LEU A 125 -10.65 -19.01 -8.10
C LEU A 125 -10.64 -20.40 -7.46
N SER A 126 -11.79 -21.06 -7.37
CA SER A 126 -11.90 -22.41 -6.81
C SER A 126 -11.15 -23.46 -7.63
N GLY A 127 -10.94 -23.22 -8.92
CA GLY A 127 -10.09 -24.05 -9.78
C GLY A 127 -8.59 -23.95 -9.46
N LEU A 128 -8.16 -22.89 -8.79
CA LEU A 128 -6.76 -22.66 -8.39
C LEU A 128 -6.52 -22.86 -6.89
N PHE A 129 -7.52 -22.54 -6.07
CA PHE A 129 -7.46 -22.64 -4.62
C PHE A 129 -8.57 -23.57 -4.13
N PRO A 130 -8.21 -24.71 -3.52
CA PRO A 130 -9.20 -25.66 -3.00
C PRO A 130 -9.97 -25.08 -1.79
N ASP A 131 -9.39 -24.11 -1.08
CA ASP A 131 -10.02 -23.39 0.02
C ASP A 131 -10.03 -21.89 -0.25
N LEU A 132 -11.23 -21.29 -0.21
CA LEU A 132 -11.46 -19.86 -0.39
C LEU A 132 -11.81 -19.14 0.93
N SER A 133 -11.72 -19.82 2.08
CA SER A 133 -11.99 -19.25 3.41
C SER A 133 -11.20 -17.98 3.72
N PHE A 134 -10.04 -17.81 3.08
CA PHE A 134 -9.20 -16.61 3.22
C PHE A 134 -9.87 -15.33 2.72
N LEU A 135 -10.90 -15.41 1.87
CA LEU A 135 -11.68 -14.28 1.39
C LEU A 135 -12.64 -13.70 2.45
N GLU A 136 -12.90 -14.45 3.52
CA GLU A 136 -13.82 -14.06 4.58
C GLU A 136 -13.12 -13.96 5.95
N THR A 137 -11.86 -14.40 6.03
CA THR A 137 -11.10 -14.50 7.28
C THR A 137 -9.90 -13.54 7.28
N PRO A 138 -10.11 -12.22 7.47
CA PRO A 138 -9.04 -11.23 7.47
C PRO A 138 -7.96 -11.51 8.54
N GLN A 139 -8.34 -12.18 9.64
CA GLN A 139 -7.44 -12.53 10.75
C GLN A 139 -6.28 -13.43 10.29
N LEU A 140 -6.42 -14.17 9.18
CA LEU A 140 -5.32 -14.98 8.62
C LEU A 140 -4.13 -14.15 8.13
N PHE A 141 -4.33 -12.83 7.99
CA PHE A 141 -3.33 -11.87 7.55
C PHE A 141 -2.96 -10.88 8.66
N SER A 142 -3.32 -11.11 9.93
CA SER A 142 -2.74 -10.32 11.01
C SER A 142 -1.24 -10.57 11.07
N GLN A 143 -0.42 -9.56 10.82
CA GLN A 143 1.00 -9.64 11.11
C GLN A 143 1.18 -9.59 12.63
N GLU A 144 1.85 -10.61 13.18
CA GLU A 144 2.47 -10.44 14.49
C GLU A 144 3.48 -9.30 14.37
N ILE A 145 3.35 -8.29 15.23
CA ILE A 145 4.26 -7.15 15.22
C ILE A 145 5.64 -7.67 15.62
N ASN A 146 6.59 -7.65 14.69
CA ASN A 146 7.99 -7.85 15.00
C ASN A 146 8.52 -6.60 15.71
N TRP A 147 8.32 -6.54 17.03
CA TRP A 147 8.67 -5.40 17.88
C TRP A 147 10.13 -4.97 17.75
N ARG A 148 11.02 -5.89 17.40
CA ARG A 148 12.43 -5.60 17.15
C ARG A 148 12.63 -4.74 15.91
N GLU A 149 12.00 -5.10 14.79
CA GLU A 149 12.06 -4.30 13.55
C GLU A 149 11.35 -2.96 13.71
N ALA A 150 10.17 -2.95 14.35
CA ALA A 150 9.44 -1.71 14.65
C ALA A 150 10.29 -0.73 15.48
N TYR A 151 11.04 -1.25 16.46
CA TYR A 151 11.97 -0.45 17.26
C TYR A 151 13.13 0.10 16.44
N LEU A 152 13.72 -0.71 15.54
CA LEU A 152 14.81 -0.27 14.67
C LEU A 152 14.37 0.84 13.70
N ASP A 153 13.17 0.73 13.14
CA ASP A 153 12.58 1.76 12.27
C ASP A 153 12.39 3.09 13.01
N VAL A 154 11.93 3.05 14.27
CA VAL A 154 11.81 4.23 15.12
C VAL A 154 13.19 4.85 15.40
N CYS A 155 14.18 4.01 15.70
CA CYS A 155 15.55 4.46 15.87
C CYS A 155 16.09 5.15 14.61
N GLU A 156 15.86 4.60 13.42
CA GLU A 156 16.30 5.19 12.16
C GLU A 156 15.62 6.54 11.89
N ALA A 157 14.30 6.63 12.09
CA ALA A 157 13.55 7.88 11.95
C ALA A 157 14.09 8.97 12.90
N ASN A 158 14.34 8.60 14.17
CA ASN A 158 14.91 9.52 15.16
C ASN A 158 16.30 10.01 14.74
N HIS A 159 17.17 9.13 14.22
CA HIS A 159 18.47 9.55 13.70
C HIS A 159 18.35 10.52 12.52
N GLN A 160 17.37 10.34 11.63
CA GLN A 160 17.10 11.28 10.54
C GLN A 160 16.64 12.65 11.08
N HIS A 161 15.78 12.67 12.10
CA HIS A 161 15.35 13.90 12.76
C HIS A 161 16.52 14.63 13.43
N ILE A 162 17.38 13.91 14.16
CA ILE A 162 18.58 14.48 14.81
C ILE A 162 19.49 15.13 13.76
N ARG A 163 19.77 14.45 12.65
CA ARG A 163 20.57 15.03 11.55
C ARG A 163 19.95 16.29 10.97
N LYS A 164 18.62 16.31 10.82
CA LYS A 164 17.90 17.47 10.31
C LYS A 164 17.96 18.65 11.29
N ILE A 165 17.82 18.39 12.59
CA ILE A 165 17.97 19.40 13.64
C ILE A 165 19.38 20.00 13.59
N ALA A 166 20.42 19.17 13.61
CA ALA A 166 21.81 19.65 13.55
C ALA A 166 22.08 20.50 12.29
N THR A 167 21.50 20.12 11.14
CA THR A 167 21.61 20.90 9.90
C THR A 167 20.91 22.25 10.01
N LEU A 168 19.76 22.32 10.68
CA LEU A 168 19.02 23.56 10.89
C LEU A 168 19.71 24.47 11.91
N GLU A 169 20.24 23.92 12.99
CA GLU A 169 21.03 24.65 13.99
C GLU A 169 22.25 25.31 13.36
N GLN A 170 23.01 24.57 12.52
CA GLN A 170 24.14 25.15 11.80
C GLN A 170 23.72 26.32 10.90
N LYS A 171 22.61 26.18 10.16
CA LYS A 171 22.09 27.27 9.33
C LYS A 171 21.67 28.49 10.13
N ILE A 172 21.10 28.30 11.32
CA ILE A 172 20.75 29.40 12.22
C ILE A 172 22.01 30.13 12.66
N MET A 173 23.05 29.40 13.11
CA MET A 173 24.33 30.00 13.50
C MET A 173 24.99 30.78 12.35
N ASP A 174 24.98 30.22 11.13
CA ASP A 174 25.52 30.89 9.96
C ASP A 174 24.77 32.21 9.67
N LEU A 175 23.43 32.20 9.76
CA LEU A 175 22.61 33.40 9.57
C LEU A 175 22.83 34.45 10.67
N GLU A 176 22.91 34.04 11.93
CA GLU A 176 23.19 34.94 13.06
C GLU A 176 24.56 35.61 12.93
N SER A 177 25.55 34.89 12.39
CA SER A 177 26.88 35.44 12.11
C SER A 177 26.91 36.47 10.97
N ILE A 178 25.94 36.39 10.04
CA ILE A 178 25.77 37.34 8.94
C ILE A 178 25.03 38.59 9.43
N VAL A 179 24.03 38.43 10.30
CA VAL A 179 23.23 39.55 10.85
C VAL A 179 24.01 40.35 11.91
N SER A 180 25.00 39.73 12.56
CA SER A 180 25.87 40.40 13.56
C SER A 180 27.07 41.15 12.95
N LYS A 181 27.15 41.27 11.62
CA LYS A 181 28.14 42.06 10.87
C LYS A 181 27.46 43.26 10.20
#